data_AF-A0A174F3P8-F1
#
_entry.id   AF-A0A174F3P8-F1
#
_cell.length_a   1.000
_cell.length_b   1.000
_cell.length_c   1.000
_cell.angle_alpha   90.00
_cell.angle_beta   90.00
_cell.angle_gamma   90.00
#
_symmetry.space_group_name_H-M   'P 1'
#
loop_
_entity.id
_entity.type
_entity.pdbx_description
1 polymer ?
#
loop_
_entity_poly.entity_id
_entity_poly.type
_entity_poly.pdbx_seq_one_letter_code
_entity_poly.pdbx_strand_id
1 'polypeptide(L)'
;MITTARQLKDLIRNLSKKKSADAQILMRNYMMERFLERISLSEYKNQFILKGGMLVAAMVGLDARATMDLDATIKGTNVSVEDVLQLSKNVEKPNDGTTKQGKELHHE
;
A
#
# COMPACT_ATOMS: atom_id res chain seq x y z
N MET A 1 -8.00 10.07 13.30
CA MET A 1 -7.65 8.76 12.71
C MET A 1 -8.67 8.46 11.61
N ILE A 2 -8.22 8.10 10.40
CA ILE A 2 -9.13 7.71 9.30
C ILE A 2 -9.50 6.25 9.55
N THR A 3 -10.78 5.95 9.76
CA THR A 3 -11.22 4.59 10.12
C THR A 3 -12.18 3.99 9.11
N THR A 4 -12.58 4.76 8.09
CA THR A 4 -13.53 4.32 7.06
C THR A 4 -13.05 4.70 5.66
N ALA A 5 -13.43 3.88 4.68
CA ALA A 5 -13.17 4.16 3.27
C ALA A 5 -13.78 5.49 2.80
N ARG A 6 -14.91 5.90 3.38
CA ARG A 6 -15.56 7.18 3.08
C ARG A 6 -14.69 8.36 3.53
N GLN A 7 -14.20 8.34 4.77
CA GLN A 7 -13.31 9.38 5.28
C GLN A 7 -12.04 9.51 4.44
N LEU A 8 -11.46 8.38 3.99
CA LEU A 8 -10.30 8.39 3.11
C LEU A 8 -10.62 9.02 1.74
N LYS A 9 -11.74 8.63 1.11
CA LYS A 9 -12.18 9.20 -0.17
C LYS A 9 -12.45 10.70 -0.07
N ASP A 10 -13.09 11.14 1.01
CA ASP A 10 -13.36 12.55 1.24
C ASP A 10 -12.07 13.37 1.46
N LEU A 11 -11.11 12.83 2.21
CA LEU A 11 -9.80 13.45 2.38
C LEU A 11 -9.08 13.62 1.03
N ILE A 12 -9.01 12.55 0.23
CA ILE A 12 -8.35 12.57 -1.09
C ILE A 12 -9.02 13.57 -2.02
N ARG A 13 -10.36 13.61 -2.05
CA ARG A 13 -11.12 14.58 -2.85
C ARG A 13 -10.81 16.03 -2.44
N ASN A 14 -10.69 16.30 -1.14
CA ASN A 14 -10.35 17.63 -0.65
C ASN A 14 -8.89 18.01 -0.97
N LEU A 15 -7.96 17.06 -0.87
CA LEU A 15 -6.55 17.26 -1.25
C LEU A 15 -6.39 17.51 -2.75
N SER A 16 -7.11 16.78 -3.58
CA SER A 16 -7.13 16.95 -5.04
C SER A 16 -7.47 18.39 -5.41
N LYS A 17 -8.53 18.95 -4.81
CA LYS A 17 -8.92 20.36 -5.03
C LYS A 17 -7.86 21.35 -4.55
N LYS A 18 -7.24 21.10 -3.38
CA LYS A 18 -6.26 22.01 -2.78
C LYS A 18 -4.94 22.04 -3.55
N LYS A 19 -4.51 20.89 -4.09
CA LYS A 19 -3.22 20.71 -4.77
C LYS A 19 -3.32 20.78 -6.29
N SER A 20 -4.52 21.00 -6.86
CA SER A 20 -4.78 20.88 -8.30
C SER A 20 -4.25 19.57 -8.90
N ALA A 21 -4.34 18.49 -8.12
CA ALA A 21 -3.83 17.17 -8.47
C ALA A 21 -4.99 16.19 -8.68
N ASP A 22 -4.81 15.21 -9.56
CA ASP A 22 -5.85 14.22 -9.84
C ASP A 22 -6.11 13.32 -8.62
N ALA A 23 -7.39 13.16 -8.25
CA ALA A 23 -7.81 12.38 -7.09
C ALA A 23 -7.48 10.88 -7.22
N GLN A 24 -7.49 10.32 -8.44
CA GLN A 24 -7.10 8.93 -8.68
C GLN A 24 -5.58 8.76 -8.48
N ILE A 25 -4.77 9.73 -8.92
CA ILE A 25 -3.32 9.71 -8.67
C ILE A 25 -3.04 9.74 -7.16
N LEU A 26 -3.71 10.62 -6.42
CA LEU A 26 -3.56 10.70 -4.96
C LEU A 26 -3.97 9.41 -4.25
N MET A 27 -5.09 8.80 -4.65
CA MET A 27 -5.52 7.51 -4.12
C MET A 27 -4.50 6.40 -4.43
N ARG A 28 -3.98 6.37 -5.66
CA ARG A 28 -3.00 5.37 -6.09
C ARG A 28 -1.71 5.50 -5.28
N ASN A 29 -1.14 6.70 -5.17
CA ASN A 29 0.07 6.95 -4.40
C ASN A 29 -0.12 6.54 -2.94
N TYR A 30 -1.24 6.94 -2.34
CA TYR A 30 -1.58 6.51 -0.98
C TYR A 30 -1.59 4.98 -0.86
N MET A 31 -2.29 4.26 -1.73
CA MET A 31 -2.36 2.80 -1.66
C MET A 31 -0.98 2.14 -1.81
N MET A 32 -0.14 2.67 -2.71
CA MET A 32 1.22 2.17 -2.90
C MET A 32 2.10 2.42 -1.68
N GLU A 33 2.03 3.61 -1.08
CA GLU A 33 2.75 3.92 0.16
C GLU A 33 2.30 3.02 1.32
N ARG A 34 0.99 2.80 1.49
CA ARG A 34 0.46 1.87 2.50
C ARG A 34 0.95 0.44 2.28
N PHE A 35 0.99 -0.01 1.03
CA PHE A 35 1.48 -1.36 0.70
C PHE A 35 2.97 -1.52 1.01
N LEU A 36 3.80 -0.55 0.62
CA LEU A 36 5.23 -0.55 0.93
C LEU A 36 5.51 -0.48 2.43
N GLU A 37 4.75 0.34 3.16
CA GLU A 37 4.86 0.40 4.62
C GLU A 37 4.58 -0.98 5.24
N ARG A 38 3.54 -1.68 4.79
CA ARG A 38 3.22 -3.03 5.28
C ARG A 38 4.32 -4.04 4.98
N ILE A 39 4.92 -4.01 3.78
CA ILE A 39 6.09 -4.83 3.47
C ILE A 39 7.23 -4.52 4.44
N SER A 40 7.52 -3.24 4.69
CA SER A 40 8.60 -2.80 5.58
C SER A 40 8.46 -3.28 7.03
N LEU A 41 7.21 -3.47 7.48
CA LEU A 41 6.86 -3.97 8.82
C LEU A 41 6.66 -5.49 8.87
N SER A 42 6.63 -6.17 7.72
CA SER A 42 6.45 -7.60 7.63
C SER A 42 7.77 -8.38 7.76
N GLU A 43 7.67 -9.70 7.92
CA GLU A 43 8.80 -10.62 7.81
C GLU A 43 9.49 -10.58 6.42
N TYR A 44 8.80 -10.07 5.40
CA TYR A 44 9.30 -9.97 4.03
C TYR A 44 10.12 -8.69 3.74
N LYS A 45 10.33 -7.81 4.72
CA LYS A 45 11.02 -6.51 4.52
C LYS A 45 12.38 -6.60 3.83
N ASN A 46 13.13 -7.67 4.07
CA ASN A 46 14.46 -7.90 3.49
C ASN A 46 14.42 -8.70 2.17
N GLN A 47 13.25 -9.19 1.80
CA GLN A 47 13.01 -10.01 0.61
C GLN A 47 12.54 -9.14 -0.57
N PHE A 48 11.95 -7.96 -0.31
CA PHE A 48 11.55 -7.02 -1.35
C PHE A 48 12.61 -5.96 -1.65
N ILE A 49 12.88 -5.76 -2.95
CA ILE A 49 13.69 -4.66 -3.46
C ILE A 49 12.81 -3.79 -4.34
N LEU A 50 12.51 -2.56 -3.89
CA LEU A 50 11.81 -1.54 -4.67
C LEU A 50 12.73 -0.99 -5.76
N LYS A 51 12.19 -0.81 -6.97
CA LYS A 51 12.90 -0.32 -8.15
C LYS A 51 11.99 0.60 -8.99
N GLY A 52 12.47 0.96 -10.17
CA GLY A 52 11.66 1.64 -11.20
C GLY A 52 11.31 3.08 -10.86
N GLY A 53 10.28 3.60 -11.53
CA GLY A 53 9.90 5.01 -11.44
C GLY A 53 9.30 5.39 -10.09
N MET A 54 8.72 4.44 -9.34
CA MET A 54 8.25 4.70 -7.97
C MET A 54 9.40 5.03 -7.03
N LEU A 55 10.52 4.28 -7.09
CA LEU A 55 11.71 4.59 -6.29
C LEU A 55 12.24 5.99 -6.62
N VAL A 56 12.33 6.32 -7.91
CA VAL A 56 12.79 7.63 -8.36
C VAL A 56 11.85 8.72 -7.86
N ALA A 57 10.54 8.56 -8.01
CA ALA A 57 9.56 9.53 -7.52
C ALA A 57 9.68 9.75 -5.99
N ALA A 58 9.87 8.69 -5.21
CA ALA A 58 10.07 8.79 -3.76
C ALA A 58 11.37 9.51 -3.38
N MET A 59 12.43 9.38 -4.19
CA MET A 59 13.73 10.03 -3.93
C MET A 59 13.76 11.51 -4.34
N VAL A 60 13.18 11.86 -5.49
CA VAL A 60 13.35 13.20 -6.09
C VAL A 60 12.10 14.08 -5.95
N GLY A 61 11.00 13.56 -5.37
CA GLY A 61 9.77 14.33 -5.15
C GLY A 61 9.10 14.77 -6.45
N LEU A 62 9.28 14.01 -7.53
CA LEU A 62 8.67 14.32 -8.82
C LEU A 62 7.17 14.03 -8.71
N ASP A 63 6.37 15.10 -8.63
CA ASP A 63 4.90 15.07 -8.82
C ASP A 63 4.52 14.63 -10.26
N ALA A 64 5.50 14.39 -11.12
CA ALA A 64 5.36 14.14 -12.54
C ALA A 64 5.36 12.63 -12.84
N ARG A 65 4.17 12.12 -13.20
CA ARG A 65 3.89 10.76 -13.65
C ARG A 65 4.11 9.70 -12.56
N ALA A 66 3.12 9.57 -11.68
CA ALA A 66 2.94 8.34 -10.91
C ALA A 66 2.99 7.16 -11.88
N THR A 67 4.05 6.34 -11.81
CA THR A 67 4.07 5.08 -12.53
C THR A 67 2.85 4.29 -12.05
N MET A 68 2.06 3.76 -12.99
CA MET A 68 0.90 2.94 -12.60
C MET A 68 1.33 1.69 -11.86
N ASP A 69 2.57 1.25 -12.10
CA ASP A 69 3.12 -0.01 -11.67
C ASP A 69 4.10 0.17 -10.50
N LEU A 70 4.09 -0.83 -9.62
CA LEU A 70 5.07 -1.05 -8.58
C LEU A 70 6.10 -2.05 -9.10
N ASP A 71 7.27 -1.55 -9.47
CA ASP A 71 8.40 -2.42 -9.85
C ASP A 71 9.13 -2.88 -8.60
N ALA A 72 8.96 -4.15 -8.25
CA ALA A 72 9.68 -4.77 -7.14
C ALA A 72 10.26 -6.13 -7.54
N THR A 73 11.39 -6.48 -6.93
CA THR A 73 11.97 -7.82 -7.03
C THR A 73 11.90 -8.51 -5.69
N ILE A 74 11.42 -9.74 -5.67
CA ILE A 74 11.47 -10.61 -4.49
C ILE A 74 12.73 -11.47 -4.59
N LYS A 75 13.51 -11.54 -3.50
CA LYS A 75 14.72 -12.37 -3.39
C LYS A 75 14.61 -13.31 -2.19
N GLY A 76 15.24 -14.48 -2.30
CA GLY A 76 15.33 -15.42 -1.17
C GLY A 76 14.00 -16.07 -0.79
N THR A 77 12.99 -15.97 -1.64
CA THR A 77 11.67 -16.61 -1.50
C THR A 77 11.48 -17.57 -2.65
N ASN A 78 10.86 -18.71 -2.40
CA ASN A 78 10.37 -19.59 -3.46
C ASN A 78 9.17 -18.89 -4.15
N VAL A 79 9.17 -18.81 -5.47
CA VAL A 79 8.15 -18.08 -6.26
C VAL A 79 7.07 -19.02 -6.77
N SER A 80 6.70 -20.02 -5.97
CA SER A 80 5.51 -20.82 -6.25
C SER A 80 4.25 -19.98 -6.11
N VAL A 81 3.16 -20.40 -6.75
CA VAL A 81 1.87 -19.70 -6.68
C VAL A 81 1.39 -19.63 -5.22
N GLU A 82 1.52 -20.72 -4.47
CA GLU A 82 1.20 -20.79 -3.06
C GLU A 82 1.99 -19.78 -2.22
N ASP A 83 3.30 -19.68 -2.42
CA ASP A 83 4.17 -18.77 -1.65
C ASP A 83 3.81 -17.30 -1.90
N VAL A 84 3.52 -16.95 -3.17
CA VAL A 84 3.09 -15.61 -3.55
C VAL A 84 1.72 -15.28 -2.95
N LEU A 85 0.79 -16.23 -2.92
CA LEU A 85 -0.53 -16.05 -2.30
C LEU A 85 -0.45 -15.91 -0.78
N GLN A 86 0.48 -16.60 -0.12
CA GLN A 86 0.69 -16.43 1.33
C GLN A 86 1.28 -15.07 1.65
N LEU A 87 2.26 -14.64 0.86
CA LEU A 87 2.87 -13.33 0.99
C LEU A 87 1.82 -12.22 0.84
N SER A 88 0.98 -12.29 -0.20
CA SER A 88 -0.05 -11.26 -0.44
C SER A 88 -1.02 -11.15 0.73
N LYS A 89 -1.49 -12.29 1.27
CA LYS A 89 -2.37 -12.33 2.46
C LYS A 89 -1.71 -11.74 3.70
N ASN A 90 -0.43 -11.98 3.91
CA ASN A 90 0.30 -11.48 5.07
C ASN A 90 0.54 -9.96 4.98
N VAL A 91 0.79 -9.45 3.78
CA VAL A 91 0.91 -8.01 3.53
C VAL A 91 -0.47 -7.31 3.53
N GLU A 92 -1.56 -8.03 3.26
CA GLU A 92 -2.92 -7.48 3.26
C GLU A 92 -3.47 -7.18 4.67
N LYS A 93 -3.02 -7.90 5.71
CA LYS A 93 -3.45 -7.68 7.10
C LYS A 93 -3.00 -6.31 7.61
N PRO A 94 -3.92 -5.35 7.84
CA PRO A 94 -3.54 -4.04 8.32
C PRO A 94 -3.12 -4.16 9.79
N ASN A 95 -1.92 -3.69 10.13
CA ASN A 95 -1.55 -3.40 11.52
C ASN A 95 -1.56 -1.88 11.78
N ASP A 96 -2.31 -1.14 10.97
CA ASP A 96 -2.26 0.33 10.85
C ASP A 96 -3.39 1.08 11.57
N GLY A 97 -4.02 0.43 12.56
CA GLY A 97 -5.09 1.02 13.36
C GLY A 97 -6.42 1.21 12.61
N THR A 98 -6.54 0.74 11.36
CA THR A 98 -7.78 0.82 10.57
C THR A 98 -8.65 -0.44 10.68
N THR A 99 -8.15 -1.51 11.28
CA THR A 99 -8.90 -2.76 11.54
C THR A 99 -9.27 -2.84 13.01
N LYS A 100 -10.58 -2.97 13.29
CA LYS A 100 -11.02 -3.49 14.58
C LYS A 100 -10.48 -4.91 14.73
N GLN A 101 -9.84 -5.19 15.87
CA GLN A 101 -9.57 -6.56 16.31
C GLN A 101 -10.85 -7.40 16.16
N GLY A 102 -10.70 -8.62 15.64
CA GLY A 102 -11.79 -9.52 15.39
C GLY A 102 -12.67 -9.68 16.63
N LYS A 103 -13.95 -9.29 16.50
CA LYS A 103 -14.98 -9.95 17.29
C LYS A 103 -15.17 -11.31 16.64
N GLU A 104 -14.71 -12.35 17.33
CA GLU A 104 -15.17 -13.72 17.13
C GLU A 104 -16.71 -13.68 17.11
N LEU A 105 -17.28 -13.97 15.96
CA LEU A 105 -18.68 -14.38 15.88
C LEU A 105 -18.70 -15.85 16.31
N HIS A 106 -18.84 -16.05 17.62
CA HIS A 106 -19.36 -17.32 18.13
C HIS A 106 -20.78 -17.45 17.62
N HIS A 107 -21.01 -18.40 16.71
CA HIS A 107 -22.33 -18.88 16.37
C HIS A 107 -22.73 -19.89 17.45
N GLU A 108 -23.66 -19.49 18.32
CA GLU A 108 -24.73 -20.36 18.81
C GLU A 108 -26.01 -19.99 18.07
#